data_AF-B8F1I2-F1
#
_entry.id   AF-B8F1I2-F1
#
_cell.length_a   1.000
_cell.length_b   1.000
_cell.length_c   1.000
_cell.angle_alpha   90.00
_cell.angle_beta   90.00
_cell.angle_gamma   90.00
#
_symmetry.space_group_name_H-M   'P 1'
#
loop_
_entity.id
_entity.type
_entity.pdbx_description
1 polymer ?
#
loop_
_entity_poly.entity_id
_entity_poly.type
_entity_poly.pdbx_seq_one_letter_code
_entity_poly.pdbx_strand_id
1 'polypeptide(L)'
;MKKVLLFIIVLFFSCKEFNYSDLRRRSSKALNSSNSAANGEFEMSFVDSLSDDQKEALFFLKQAVLDSNPDKFNQIFNLNANKIKEMLDTVVKCLQAKRKAKLALERSNDANAANAKQQLLQVEKTYIDNLRQSFITTKNIEDACNLVKNYDASASF
;
A
#
# COMPACT_ATOMS: atom_id res chain seq x y z
N MET A 1 18.87 -6.65 9.83
CA MET A 1 17.46 -6.48 9.40
C MET A 1 17.03 -5.02 9.18
N LYS A 2 17.66 -3.99 9.78
CA LYS A 2 17.29 -2.57 9.57
C LYS A 2 17.61 -1.99 8.16
N LYS A 3 18.56 -2.59 7.43
CA LYS A 3 19.03 -2.07 6.12
C LYS A 3 18.10 -2.35 4.94
N VAL A 4 17.29 -3.41 5.02
CA VAL A 4 16.34 -3.80 3.94
C VAL A 4 15.14 -2.84 3.90
N LEU A 5 14.65 -2.43 5.08
CA LEU A 5 13.55 -1.47 5.21
C LEU A 5 13.90 -0.10 4.60
N LEU A 6 15.14 0.37 4.81
CA LEU A 6 15.65 1.60 4.20
C LEU A 6 15.73 1.51 2.67
N PHE A 7 16.09 0.34 2.12
CA PHE A 7 16.19 0.15 0.66
C PHE A 7 14.81 0.17 -0.02
N ILE A 8 13.79 -0.36 0.64
CA ILE A 8 12.40 -0.33 0.13
C ILE A 8 11.82 1.10 0.19
N ILE A 9 12.09 1.86 1.25
CA ILE A 9 11.68 3.28 1.37
C ILE A 9 12.35 4.15 0.29
N VAL A 10 13.62 3.90 -0.05
CA VAL A 10 14.33 4.61 -1.13
C VAL A 10 13.75 4.27 -2.51
N LEU A 11 13.26 3.06 -2.74
CA LEU A 11 12.57 2.69 -3.99
C LEU A 11 11.23 3.43 -4.17
N PHE A 12 10.49 3.68 -3.08
CA PHE A 12 9.29 4.52 -3.12
C PHE A 12 9.58 5.99 -3.45
N PHE A 13 10.78 6.48 -3.17
CA PHE A 13 11.23 7.81 -3.58
C PHE A 13 11.83 7.84 -5.00
N SER A 14 12.33 6.72 -5.52
CA SER A 14 13.15 6.70 -6.75
C SER A 14 12.44 6.14 -8.00
N CYS A 15 11.32 5.43 -7.89
CA CYS A 15 10.72 4.75 -9.04
C CYS A 15 9.43 5.44 -9.53
N LYS A 16 9.59 6.07 -10.71
CA LYS A 16 8.74 6.02 -11.93
C LYS A 16 7.38 5.32 -11.76
N GLU A 17 6.32 5.96 -12.26
CA GLU A 17 4.96 5.39 -12.43
C GLU A 17 5.01 3.87 -12.66
N PHE A 18 4.35 3.13 -11.76
CA PHE A 18 4.39 1.67 -11.74
C PHE A 18 3.86 1.11 -13.06
N ASN A 19 4.69 0.38 -13.80
CA ASN A 19 4.27 -0.35 -15.00
C ASN A 19 3.52 -1.62 -14.60
N TYR A 20 2.18 -1.56 -14.66
CA TYR A 20 1.27 -2.64 -14.28
C TYR A 20 1.50 -3.97 -14.99
N SER A 21 2.04 -3.93 -16.21
CA SER A 21 2.36 -5.11 -17.02
C SER A 21 3.32 -6.06 -16.31
N ASP A 22 4.30 -5.51 -15.58
CA ASP A 22 5.34 -6.27 -14.91
C ASP A 22 4.84 -6.93 -13.61
N LEU A 23 3.89 -6.29 -12.93
CA LEU A 23 3.22 -6.84 -11.74
C LEU A 23 2.33 -8.03 -12.08
N ARG A 24 1.54 -7.93 -13.17
CA ARG A 24 0.69 -9.03 -13.65
C ARG A 24 1.51 -10.29 -13.92
N ARG A 25 2.66 -10.15 -14.59
CA ARG A 25 3.57 -11.27 -14.93
C ARG A 25 4.20 -11.92 -13.69
N ARG A 26 4.53 -11.14 -12.66
CA ARG A 26 5.15 -11.62 -11.42
C ARG A 26 4.13 -12.25 -10.47
N SER A 27 2.93 -11.68 -10.39
CA SER A 27 1.77 -12.22 -9.66
C SER A 27 1.38 -13.60 -10.17
N SER A 28 1.22 -13.75 -11.49
CA SER A 28 0.88 -15.03 -12.13
C SER A 28 1.95 -16.12 -11.93
N LYS A 29 3.20 -15.75 -11.61
CA LYS A 29 4.27 -16.72 -11.35
C LYS A 29 4.34 -17.15 -9.88
N ALA A 30 3.88 -16.31 -8.94
CA ALA A 30 3.85 -16.61 -7.51
C ALA A 30 2.54 -17.31 -7.06
N LEU A 31 1.43 -17.09 -7.76
CA LEU A 31 0.11 -17.67 -7.45
C LEU A 31 -0.04 -19.15 -7.87
N ASN A 32 0.86 -19.71 -8.68
CA ASN A 32 0.79 -21.10 -9.12
C ASN A 32 1.22 -22.13 -8.05
N SER A 33 1.37 -21.73 -6.80
CA SER A 33 1.80 -22.59 -5.70
C SER A 33 0.89 -22.47 -4.48
N SER A 34 -0.38 -22.83 -4.63
CA SER A 34 -1.10 -23.75 -3.72
C SER A 34 -2.63 -23.67 -3.89
N ASN A 35 -3.23 -24.87 -3.95
CA ASN A 35 -4.64 -25.26 -3.84
C ASN A 35 -5.71 -24.20 -3.51
N SER A 36 -6.37 -23.67 -4.55
CA SER A 36 -7.82 -23.38 -4.58
C SER A 36 -8.16 -22.59 -5.85
N ALA A 37 -8.55 -23.30 -6.92
CA ALA A 37 -8.93 -22.66 -8.18
C ALA A 37 -10.04 -21.61 -8.03
N ALA A 38 -11.01 -21.84 -7.13
CA ALA A 38 -12.14 -20.93 -6.88
C ALA A 38 -11.74 -19.61 -6.17
N ASN A 39 -10.92 -19.69 -5.11
CA ASN A 39 -10.42 -18.48 -4.44
C ASN A 39 -9.48 -17.66 -5.34
N GLY A 40 -8.69 -18.32 -6.19
CA GLY A 40 -7.84 -17.63 -7.17
C GLY A 40 -8.66 -16.89 -8.25
N GLU A 41 -9.77 -17.47 -8.69
CA GLU A 41 -10.68 -16.85 -9.65
C GLU A 41 -11.43 -15.65 -9.06
N PHE A 42 -11.88 -15.76 -7.80
CA PHE A 42 -12.46 -14.63 -7.06
C PHE A 42 -11.44 -13.50 -6.87
N GLU A 43 -10.21 -13.81 -6.43
CA GLU A 43 -9.14 -12.81 -6.25
C GLU A 43 -8.85 -12.07 -7.57
N MET A 44 -8.71 -12.79 -8.68
CA MET A 44 -8.51 -12.18 -10.00
C MET A 44 -9.70 -11.30 -10.41
N SER A 45 -10.93 -11.80 -10.29
CA SER A 45 -12.13 -11.03 -10.66
C SER A 45 -12.31 -9.77 -9.81
N PHE A 46 -11.99 -9.83 -8.52
CA PHE A 46 -12.04 -8.68 -7.63
C PHE A 46 -10.98 -7.65 -8.01
N VAL A 47 -9.73 -8.07 -8.19
CA VAL A 47 -8.62 -7.18 -8.60
C VAL A 47 -8.91 -6.52 -9.94
N ASP A 48 -9.51 -7.24 -10.88
CA ASP A 48 -9.91 -6.68 -12.18
C ASP A 48 -11.00 -5.61 -12.05
N SER A 49 -11.86 -5.72 -11.03
CA SER A 49 -12.91 -4.74 -10.72
C SER A 49 -12.43 -3.45 -10.05
N LEU A 50 -11.15 -3.37 -9.67
CA LEU A 50 -10.54 -2.20 -9.06
C LEU A 50 -10.12 -1.17 -10.10
N SER A 51 -10.21 0.11 -9.74
CA SER A 51 -9.57 1.18 -10.53
C SER A 51 -8.05 1.05 -10.48
N ASP A 52 -7.35 1.69 -11.41
CA ASP A 52 -5.88 1.65 -11.43
C ASP A 52 -5.25 2.27 -10.17
N ASP A 53 -5.87 3.32 -9.60
CA ASP A 53 -5.43 3.87 -8.31
C ASP A 53 -5.63 2.87 -7.17
N GLN A 54 -6.78 2.19 -7.13
CA GLN A 54 -7.06 1.18 -6.09
C GLN A 54 -6.15 -0.05 -6.22
N LYS A 55 -5.80 -0.47 -7.45
CA LYS A 55 -4.81 -1.54 -7.67
C LYS A 55 -3.44 -1.14 -7.13
N GLU A 56 -3.09 0.14 -7.24
CA GLU A 56 -1.79 0.65 -6.76
C GLU A 56 -1.79 0.66 -5.24
N ALA A 57 -2.88 1.15 -4.64
CA ALA A 57 -3.10 1.12 -3.21
C ALA A 57 -3.05 -0.30 -2.65
N LEU A 58 -3.68 -1.27 -3.34
CA LEU A 58 -3.65 -2.67 -2.93
C LEU A 58 -2.23 -3.24 -2.98
N PHE A 59 -1.49 -2.93 -4.04
CA PHE A 59 -0.09 -3.34 -4.16
C PHE A 59 0.79 -2.70 -3.08
N PHE A 60 0.65 -1.40 -2.85
CA PHE A 60 1.36 -0.66 -1.80
C PHE A 60 1.10 -1.27 -0.42
N LEU A 61 -0.18 -1.51 -0.10
CA LEU A 61 -0.58 -2.13 1.16
C LEU A 61 0.03 -3.53 1.31
N LYS A 62 -0.02 -4.35 0.25
CA LYS A 62 0.63 -5.67 0.22
C LYS A 62 2.10 -5.56 0.59
N GLN A 63 2.85 -4.64 -0.03
CA GLN A 63 4.27 -4.45 0.27
C GLN A 63 4.52 -3.97 1.70
N ALA A 64 3.67 -3.09 2.23
CA ALA A 64 3.82 -2.57 3.60
C ALA A 64 3.70 -3.67 4.67
N VAL A 65 2.85 -4.67 4.41
CA VAL A 65 2.49 -5.73 5.38
C VAL A 65 3.11 -7.10 5.08
N LEU A 66 3.71 -7.29 3.90
CA LEU A 66 4.22 -8.59 3.41
C LEU A 66 5.16 -9.26 4.40
N ASP A 67 6.07 -8.48 5.01
CA ASP A 67 7.08 -8.99 5.94
C ASP A 67 6.50 -9.31 7.33
N SER A 68 5.28 -8.88 7.63
CA SER A 68 4.72 -8.92 8.98
C SER A 68 3.65 -9.98 9.15
N ASN A 69 2.68 -10.06 8.24
CA ASN A 69 1.61 -11.04 8.33
C ASN A 69 0.97 -11.33 6.95
N PRO A 70 1.69 -12.02 6.05
CA PRO A 70 1.24 -12.26 4.68
C PRO A 70 -0.07 -13.08 4.64
N ASP A 71 -0.25 -14.03 5.55
CA ASP A 71 -1.46 -14.85 5.62
C ASP A 71 -2.69 -14.03 5.99
N LYS A 72 -2.56 -13.11 6.95
CA LYS A 72 -3.65 -12.20 7.32
C LYS A 72 -3.96 -11.22 6.19
N PHE A 73 -2.96 -10.77 5.43
CA PHE A 73 -3.22 -9.98 4.23
C PHE A 73 -4.04 -10.74 3.19
N ASN A 74 -3.73 -12.01 2.92
CA ASN A 74 -4.50 -12.79 1.94
C ASN A 74 -5.98 -12.97 2.35
N GLN A 75 -6.29 -12.87 3.65
CA GLN A 75 -7.67 -12.92 4.14
C GLN A 75 -8.51 -11.70 3.76
N ILE A 76 -7.92 -10.60 3.23
CA ILE A 76 -8.72 -9.45 2.77
C ILE A 76 -9.74 -9.87 1.70
N PHE A 77 -9.40 -10.87 0.87
CA PHE A 77 -10.26 -11.35 -0.19
C PHE A 77 -11.45 -12.18 0.33
N ASN A 78 -11.47 -12.50 1.63
CA ASN A 78 -12.65 -13.09 2.26
C ASN A 78 -13.66 -12.02 2.70
N LEU A 79 -13.32 -10.74 2.60
CA LEU A 79 -14.19 -9.63 2.95
C LEU A 79 -15.09 -9.24 1.77
N ASN A 80 -16.16 -8.52 2.10
CA ASN A 80 -17.02 -7.92 1.09
C ASN A 80 -16.23 -6.92 0.22
N ALA A 81 -16.36 -7.05 -1.11
CA ALA A 81 -15.66 -6.21 -2.08
C ALA A 81 -15.79 -4.70 -1.83
N ASN A 82 -16.96 -4.22 -1.39
CA ASN A 82 -17.17 -2.81 -1.09
C ASN A 82 -16.35 -2.36 0.12
N LYS A 83 -16.25 -3.19 1.17
CA LYS A 83 -15.41 -2.90 2.34
C LYS A 83 -13.93 -2.79 1.95
N ILE A 84 -13.47 -3.67 1.06
CA ILE A 84 -12.09 -3.61 0.56
C ILE A 84 -11.89 -2.33 -0.25
N LYS A 85 -12.83 -1.98 -1.14
CA LYS A 85 -12.76 -0.73 -1.94
C LYS A 85 -12.70 0.52 -1.06
N GLU A 86 -13.56 0.62 -0.03
CA GLU A 86 -13.53 1.74 0.92
C GLU A 86 -12.17 1.88 1.62
N MET A 87 -11.59 0.76 2.09
CA MET A 87 -10.25 0.76 2.69
C MET A 87 -9.19 1.23 1.68
N LEU A 88 -9.26 0.73 0.44
CA LEU A 88 -8.34 1.12 -0.63
C LEU A 88 -8.49 2.61 -0.99
N ASP A 89 -9.69 3.18 -0.95
CA ASP A 89 -9.91 4.60 -1.24
C ASP A 89 -9.20 5.51 -0.23
N THR A 90 -9.15 5.13 1.06
CA THR A 90 -8.35 5.85 2.05
C THR A 90 -6.85 5.77 1.72
N VAL A 91 -6.36 4.61 1.31
CA VAL A 91 -4.95 4.43 0.92
C VAL A 91 -4.63 5.24 -0.34
N VAL A 92 -5.51 5.22 -1.35
CA VAL A 92 -5.41 6.05 -2.56
C VAL A 92 -5.27 7.52 -2.20
N LYS A 93 -6.14 8.03 -1.32
CA LYS A 93 -6.10 9.42 -0.87
C LYS A 93 -4.74 9.79 -0.26
N CYS A 94 -4.18 8.93 0.58
CA CYS A 94 -2.86 9.15 1.18
C CYS A 94 -1.72 9.11 0.14
N LEU A 95 -1.76 8.17 -0.81
CA LEU A 95 -0.76 8.07 -1.86
C LEU A 95 -0.79 9.27 -2.81
N GLN A 96 -1.99 9.76 -3.16
CA GLN A 96 -2.15 10.96 -3.97
C GLN A 96 -1.63 12.21 -3.24
N ALA A 97 -1.92 12.36 -1.94
CA ALA A 97 -1.39 13.46 -1.13
C ALA A 97 0.15 13.43 -1.09
N LYS A 98 0.74 12.27 -0.82
CA LYS A 98 2.19 12.06 -0.86
C LYS A 98 2.80 12.47 -2.21
N ARG A 99 2.20 12.08 -3.33
CA ARG A 99 2.69 12.47 -4.68
C ARG A 99 2.64 13.98 -4.88
N LYS A 100 1.55 14.63 -4.47
CA LYS A 100 1.41 16.10 -4.56
C LYS A 100 2.47 16.80 -3.73
N ALA A 101 2.70 16.35 -2.49
CA ALA A 101 3.73 16.88 -1.61
C ALA A 101 5.13 16.73 -2.22
N LYS A 102 5.45 15.54 -2.75
CA LYS A 102 6.71 15.28 -3.43
C LYS A 102 6.93 16.22 -4.63
N LEU A 103 5.93 16.35 -5.51
CA LEU A 103 6.00 17.23 -6.68
C LEU A 103 6.17 18.71 -6.29
N ALA A 104 5.50 19.15 -5.22
CA ALA A 104 5.66 20.50 -4.69
C ALA A 104 7.10 20.75 -4.18
N LEU A 105 7.67 19.78 -3.44
CA LEU A 105 9.04 19.87 -2.93
C LEU A 105 10.11 19.77 -4.01
N GLU A 106 9.85 19.04 -5.10
CA GLU A 106 10.76 18.95 -6.25
C GLU A 106 10.80 20.25 -7.05
N ARG A 107 9.68 20.98 -7.12
CA ARG A 107 9.58 22.28 -7.82
C ARG A 107 10.00 23.46 -6.94
N SER A 108 10.20 23.25 -5.65
CA SER A 108 10.51 24.31 -4.70
C SER A 108 11.99 24.70 -4.77
N ASN A 109 12.24 26.00 -4.88
CA ASN A 109 13.57 26.60 -4.70
C ASN A 109 13.81 27.06 -3.25
N ASP A 110 12.95 26.66 -2.31
CA ASP A 110 13.05 27.05 -0.90
C ASP A 110 14.31 26.47 -0.26
N ALA A 111 15.05 27.30 0.48
CA ALA A 111 16.21 26.89 1.26
C ALA A 111 15.88 25.78 2.29
N ASN A 112 14.63 25.71 2.75
CA ASN A 112 14.12 24.71 3.68
C ASN A 112 13.63 23.42 3.00
N ALA A 113 13.69 23.30 1.67
CA ALA A 113 13.20 22.13 0.95
C ALA A 113 13.85 20.81 1.43
N ALA A 114 15.11 20.85 1.89
CA ALA A 114 15.79 19.69 2.46
C ALA A 114 15.12 19.18 3.75
N ASN A 115 14.75 20.10 4.66
CA ASN A 115 14.05 19.76 5.90
C ASN A 115 12.65 19.21 5.61
N ALA A 116 11.93 19.84 4.68
CA ALA A 116 10.61 19.38 4.27
C ALA A 116 10.65 18.00 3.61
N LYS A 117 11.69 17.68 2.82
CA LYS A 117 11.92 16.32 2.28
C LYS A 117 12.14 15.29 3.39
N GLN A 118 12.88 15.64 4.44
CA GLN A 118 13.07 14.77 5.61
C GLN A 118 11.75 14.55 6.38
N GLN A 119 10.94 15.60 6.53
CA GLN A 119 9.61 15.49 7.15
C GLN A 119 8.69 14.57 6.33
N LEU A 120 8.68 14.72 5.00
CA LEU A 120 7.90 13.86 4.11
C LEU A 120 8.29 12.38 4.24
N LEU A 121 9.59 12.07 4.33
CA LEU A 121 10.10 10.73 4.62
C LEU A 121 9.62 10.19 5.97
N GLN A 122 9.57 11.05 6.99
CA GLN A 122 9.13 10.66 8.32
C GLN A 122 7.62 10.39 8.37
N VAL A 123 6.81 11.20 7.69
CA VAL A 123 5.36 10.97 7.54
C VAL A 123 5.12 9.66 6.81
N GLU A 124 5.83 9.39 5.72
CA GLU A 124 5.72 8.12 4.99
C GLU A 124 6.07 6.92 5.87
N LYS A 125 7.17 6.99 6.62
CA LYS A 125 7.59 5.91 7.51
C LYS A 125 6.51 5.65 8.57
N THR A 126 6.01 6.69 9.22
CA THR A 126 4.94 6.59 10.23
C THR A 126 3.67 6.02 9.59
N TYR A 127 3.34 6.39 8.36
CA TYR A 127 2.19 5.86 7.64
C TYR A 127 2.32 4.34 7.42
N ILE A 128 3.44 3.89 6.86
CA ILE A 128 3.73 2.46 6.62
C ILE A 128 3.72 1.66 7.94
N ASP A 129 4.33 2.20 8.99
CA ASP A 129 4.37 1.53 10.29
C ASP A 129 2.96 1.37 10.89
N ASN A 130 2.06 2.36 10.74
CA ASN A 130 0.66 2.23 11.18
C ASN A 130 -0.13 1.20 10.37
N LEU A 131 0.05 1.16 9.04
CA LEU A 131 -0.56 0.12 8.20
C LEU A 131 -0.10 -1.27 8.65
N ARG A 132 1.21 -1.43 8.88
CA ARG A 132 1.79 -2.68 9.39
C ARG A 132 1.21 -3.06 10.75
N GLN A 133 1.17 -2.12 11.70
CA GLN A 133 0.63 -2.38 13.04
C GLN A 133 -0.85 -2.77 13.01
N SER A 134 -1.63 -2.23 12.08
CA SER A 134 -3.04 -2.59 11.90
C SER A 134 -3.21 -4.08 11.59
N PHE A 135 -2.30 -4.68 10.81
CA PHE A 135 -2.31 -6.11 10.52
C PHE A 135 -1.63 -6.97 11.59
N ILE A 136 -0.72 -6.43 12.40
CA ILE A 136 -0.08 -7.18 13.48
C ILE A 136 -1.01 -7.30 14.69
N THR A 137 -1.60 -6.18 15.11
CA THR A 137 -2.24 -6.05 16.44
C THR A 137 -3.67 -6.58 16.50
N THR A 138 -4.40 -6.57 15.39
CA THR A 138 -5.79 -7.03 15.37
C THR A 138 -5.88 -8.54 15.32
N LYS A 139 -6.97 -9.09 15.87
CA LYS A 139 -7.21 -10.54 15.86
C LYS A 139 -7.77 -11.03 14.52
N ASN A 140 -8.64 -10.25 13.89
CA ASN A 140 -9.29 -10.60 12.63
C ASN A 140 -8.97 -9.58 11.52
N ILE A 141 -9.22 -9.96 10.27
CA ILE A 141 -8.93 -9.13 9.10
C ILE A 141 -9.89 -7.95 8.96
N GLU A 142 -11.14 -8.08 9.39
CA GLU A 142 -12.11 -6.99 9.33
C GLU A 142 -11.66 -5.79 10.17
N ASP A 143 -11.18 -6.04 11.38
CA ASP A 143 -10.63 -5.01 12.27
C ASP A 143 -9.37 -4.38 11.68
N ALA A 144 -8.47 -5.17 11.08
CA ALA A 144 -7.29 -4.64 10.40
C ALA A 144 -7.69 -3.68 9.26
N CYS A 145 -8.62 -4.10 8.41
CA CYS A 145 -9.12 -3.28 7.30
C CYS A 145 -9.84 -2.02 7.81
N ASN A 146 -10.60 -2.12 8.89
CA ASN A 146 -11.26 -0.96 9.51
C ASN A 146 -10.24 0.05 10.07
N LEU A 147 -9.16 -0.41 10.71
CA LEU A 147 -8.09 0.47 11.16
C LEU A 147 -7.41 1.18 9.98
N VAL A 148 -7.10 0.47 8.90
CA VAL A 148 -6.54 1.07 7.69
C VAL A 148 -7.50 2.09 7.08
N LYS A 149 -8.78 1.73 6.94
CA LYS A 149 -9.82 2.60 6.38
C LYS A 149 -9.94 3.92 7.16
N ASN A 150 -9.84 3.85 8.49
CA ASN A 150 -10.00 5.00 9.37
C ASN A 150 -8.70 5.80 9.57
N TYR A 151 -7.57 5.33 9.06
CA TYR A 151 -6.28 5.99 9.18
C TYR A 151 -5.97 6.86 7.96
N ASP A 152 -6.61 8.03 7.91
CA ASP A 152 -6.37 9.04 6.88
C ASP A 152 -5.20 9.96 7.27
N ALA A 153 -4.02 9.67 6.73
CA ALA A 153 -2.82 10.49 6.91
C ALA A 153 -2.64 11.54 5.79
N SER A 154 -3.62 11.74 4.91
CA SER A 154 -3.48 12.61 3.73
C SER A 154 -3.17 14.07 4.09
N ALA A 155 -3.68 14.58 5.21
CA ALA A 155 -3.39 15.95 5.66
C ALA A 155 -1.96 16.11 6.23
N SER A 156 -1.32 15.01 6.61
CA SER A 156 0.06 15.02 7.11
C SER A 156 1.09 15.02 5.96
N PHE A 157 0.66 14.60 4.76
CA PHE A 157 1.47 14.59 3.54
C PHE A 157 1.37 15.93 2.82
#